data_AF-A0A957KV77-F1
#
_entry.id   AF-A0A957KV77-F1
#
_cell.length_a   1.000
_cell.length_b   1.000
_cell.length_c   1.000
_cell.angle_alpha   90.00
_cell.angle_beta   90.00
_cell.angle_gamma   90.00
#
_symmetry.space_group_name_H-M   'P 1'
#
loop_
_entity.id
_entity.type
_entity.pdbx_description
1 polymer ?
#
loop_
_entity_poly.entity_id
_entity_poly.type
_entity_poly.pdbx_seq_one_letter_code
_entity_poly.pdbx_strand_id
1 'polypeptide(L)'
;ALSKPNVAANNAVSPNTSDGVPLTFHFTARKSHVGMFMGNGETAGLTGVLSAYDAAGNLICRVSNRPVPESYTEFIGLYDPSGQIATVTLDYGKTLLSESIDDLYFTYNPAPVTPVVTPSPTPTFTPTPTPIAVAPIVAMPYFPANVALIPSVLQPDLSIFGIEFTQGIQCFDTSQGLTTCADNSLPLVNKKDATARIYLRNQSLLSSNLSGVPVRLHIFANGVEYIANATGKATTSINRGVRDAAEIYFNVNFNNDIAVSFYAEVDPANTISESNEGNNRYPASGTISLTFRRRDTLKIVGQRLRYHPSGYAGTQNAAGWAVNGGAADYMEQLMPIRNNGIDYSIRSGYLDWTAALSPCSSTTGGNNQHALIQQLNSLWILQNALSWMFGSDFLGADHVYGWVPNAGYPCGHADMPVYPHAGGLGVVGIGTDAPGTTTDTPGAGSYIMVHELFHDYDLKHTNTADA
;
A
#
# COMPACT_ATOMS: atom_id res chain seq x y z
N ALA A 1 1.86 4.97 17.84
CA ALA A 1 2.03 4.25 16.58
C ALA A 1 0.71 3.57 16.24
N LEU A 2 0.36 3.58 14.96
CA LEU A 2 -0.85 3.01 14.40
C LEU A 2 -0.38 2.02 13.33
N SER A 3 -0.89 0.79 13.31
CA SER A 3 -0.70 -0.08 12.15
C SER A 3 -1.35 0.58 10.92
N LYS A 4 -0.90 0.25 9.71
CA LYS A 4 -1.70 0.59 8.52
C LYS A 4 -3.08 -0.07 8.67
N PRO A 5 -4.17 0.50 8.10
CA PRO A 5 -5.47 -0.15 8.04
C PRO A 5 -5.33 -1.60 7.61
N ASN A 6 -5.72 -2.50 8.50
CA ASN A 6 -5.52 -3.91 8.29
C ASN A 6 -6.53 -4.73 9.09
N VAL A 7 -7.24 -5.61 8.39
CA VAL A 7 -8.00 -6.66 9.06
C VAL A 7 -7.07 -7.83 9.33
N ALA A 8 -6.87 -8.14 10.62
CA ALA A 8 -6.16 -9.35 11.02
C ALA A 8 -7.17 -10.30 11.67
N ALA A 9 -7.16 -11.56 11.23
CA ALA A 9 -8.03 -12.61 11.77
C ALA A 9 -7.23 -13.86 12.12
N ASN A 10 -7.57 -14.48 13.24
CA ASN A 10 -7.00 -15.75 13.68
C ASN A 10 -7.80 -16.95 13.17
N ASN A 11 -7.66 -17.26 11.88
CA ASN A 11 -8.26 -18.44 11.28
C ASN A 11 -7.40 -19.67 11.56
N ALA A 12 -7.99 -20.71 12.16
CA ALA A 12 -7.30 -21.98 12.33
C ALA A 12 -7.05 -22.67 10.98
N VAL A 13 -5.81 -23.15 10.76
CA VAL A 13 -5.49 -23.98 9.60
C VAL A 13 -5.97 -25.41 9.88
N SER A 14 -6.81 -25.94 8.99
CA SER A 14 -7.29 -27.33 9.05
C SER A 14 -6.14 -28.31 9.34
N PRO A 15 -6.27 -29.24 10.30
CA PRO A 15 -7.50 -29.68 10.97
C PRO A 15 -7.84 -28.97 12.30
N ASN A 16 -7.14 -27.88 12.65
CA ASN A 16 -7.32 -27.21 13.94
C ASN A 16 -8.58 -26.32 13.97
N THR A 17 -9.03 -25.96 15.17
CA THR A 17 -10.15 -25.02 15.40
C THR A 17 -9.65 -23.74 16.06
N SER A 18 -10.39 -22.63 15.92
CA SER A 18 -10.14 -21.39 16.67
C SER A 18 -10.67 -21.46 18.12
N ASP A 19 -11.20 -22.62 18.55
CA ASP A 19 -11.78 -22.84 19.88
C ASP A 19 -10.72 -22.68 20.99
N GLY A 20 -10.80 -21.57 21.72
CA GLY A 20 -9.85 -21.25 22.80
C GLY A 20 -8.43 -20.93 22.31
N VAL A 21 -8.29 -20.51 21.05
CA VAL A 21 -6.99 -20.12 20.47
C VAL A 21 -6.98 -18.60 20.30
N PRO A 22 -6.36 -17.85 21.22
CA PRO A 22 -6.41 -16.39 21.16
C PRO A 22 -5.52 -15.82 20.04
N LEU A 23 -5.98 -14.73 19.42
CA LEU A 23 -5.15 -13.89 18.55
C LEU A 23 -4.07 -13.20 19.40
N THR A 24 -2.80 -13.46 19.09
CA THR A 24 -1.66 -13.02 19.91
C THR A 24 -0.76 -12.05 19.16
N PHE A 25 -0.44 -10.91 19.79
CA PHE A 25 0.49 -9.91 19.27
C PHE A 25 1.72 -9.81 20.17
N HIS A 26 2.91 -9.98 19.58
CA HIS A 26 4.19 -9.79 20.26
C HIS A 26 4.85 -8.49 19.82
N PHE A 27 5.24 -7.65 20.78
CA PHE A 27 5.95 -6.41 20.51
C PHE A 27 7.45 -6.58 20.68
N THR A 28 8.22 -6.14 19.68
CA THR A 28 9.69 -6.12 19.74
C THR A 28 10.24 -5.15 20.80
N ALA A 29 9.42 -4.21 21.27
CA ALA A 29 9.75 -3.28 22.33
C ALA A 29 8.51 -2.99 23.18
N ARG A 30 8.70 -2.84 24.50
CA ARG A 30 7.61 -2.69 25.47
C ARG A 30 6.71 -1.48 25.19
N LYS A 31 5.42 -1.62 25.48
CA LYS A 31 4.36 -0.63 25.25
C LYS A 31 3.72 -0.19 26.55
N SER A 32 3.20 1.04 26.56
CA SER A 32 2.36 1.57 27.62
C SER A 32 0.89 1.48 27.28
N HIS A 33 0.53 1.57 26.00
CA HIS A 33 -0.86 1.45 25.54
C HIS A 33 -0.92 0.48 24.37
N VAL A 34 -2.00 -0.30 24.32
CA VAL A 34 -2.35 -1.16 23.20
C VAL A 34 -3.88 -1.18 23.05
N GLY A 35 -4.41 -1.06 21.84
CA GLY A 35 -5.84 -1.20 21.56
C GLY A 35 -6.13 -1.45 20.10
N MET A 36 -7.36 -1.79 19.78
CA MET A 36 -7.81 -2.20 18.44
C MET A 36 -9.32 -2.08 18.30
N PHE A 37 -9.84 -2.04 17.07
CA PHE A 37 -11.25 -2.30 16.81
C PHE A 37 -11.46 -3.80 16.65
N MET A 38 -12.47 -4.37 17.30
CA MET A 38 -12.76 -5.81 17.20
C MET A 38 -14.08 -6.05 16.46
N GLY A 39 -14.24 -7.22 15.85
CA GLY A 39 -15.43 -7.58 15.05
C GLY A 39 -15.67 -9.09 14.98
N ASN A 40 -16.66 -9.53 14.19
CA ASN A 40 -16.99 -10.95 13.96
C ASN A 40 -17.49 -11.73 15.21
N GLY A 41 -18.35 -11.13 16.05
CA GLY A 41 -18.87 -11.85 17.23
C GLY A 41 -20.27 -11.53 17.75
N GLU A 42 -21.03 -10.63 17.12
CA GLU A 42 -22.30 -10.12 17.69
C GLU A 42 -23.40 -11.15 17.58
N THR A 43 -23.49 -11.78 16.41
CA THR A 43 -24.51 -12.80 16.12
C THR A 43 -24.44 -13.99 17.10
N ALA A 44 -23.24 -14.29 17.61
CA ALA A 44 -23.00 -15.34 18.59
C ALA A 44 -23.00 -14.85 20.06
N GLY A 45 -23.19 -13.55 20.30
CA GLY A 45 -23.25 -12.95 21.64
C GLY A 45 -21.97 -13.13 22.46
N LEU A 46 -20.82 -13.18 21.78
CA LEU A 46 -19.52 -13.53 22.34
C LEU A 46 -19.00 -12.45 23.29
N THR A 47 -18.13 -12.85 24.21
CA THR A 47 -17.36 -11.92 25.04
C THR A 47 -15.91 -11.93 24.57
N GLY A 48 -15.43 -10.79 24.09
CA GLY A 48 -14.03 -10.63 23.71
C GLY A 48 -13.23 -10.19 24.92
N VAL A 49 -12.14 -10.89 25.23
CA VAL A 49 -11.24 -10.57 26.34
C VAL A 49 -9.87 -10.17 25.77
N LEU A 50 -9.49 -8.92 25.96
CA LEU A 50 -8.15 -8.42 25.65
C LEU A 50 -7.30 -8.48 26.92
N SER A 51 -6.18 -9.20 26.89
CA SER A 51 -5.24 -9.35 28.01
C SER A 51 -3.84 -8.87 27.63
N ALA A 52 -3.15 -8.18 28.54
CA ALA A 52 -1.78 -7.72 28.35
C ALA A 52 -0.81 -8.42 29.31
N TYR A 53 0.36 -8.79 28.81
CA TYR A 53 1.39 -9.52 29.54
C TYR A 53 2.74 -8.81 29.45
N ASP A 54 3.55 -8.95 30.49
CA ASP A 54 4.94 -8.50 30.51
C ASP A 54 5.87 -9.44 29.72
N ALA A 55 7.16 -9.10 29.65
CA ALA A 55 8.15 -9.91 28.92
C ALA A 55 8.43 -11.28 29.56
N ALA A 56 8.04 -11.50 30.82
CA ALA A 56 8.13 -12.78 31.51
C ALA A 56 6.85 -13.63 31.37
N GLY A 57 5.82 -13.10 30.69
CA GLY A 57 4.53 -13.76 30.51
C GLY A 57 3.56 -13.56 31.68
N ASN A 58 3.84 -12.67 32.63
CA ASN A 58 2.92 -12.37 33.72
C ASN A 58 1.80 -11.45 33.21
N LEU A 59 0.57 -11.73 33.61
CA LEU A 59 -0.58 -10.87 33.30
C LEU A 59 -0.44 -9.51 34.01
N ILE A 60 -0.50 -8.43 33.24
CA ILE A 60 -0.50 -7.05 33.75
C ILE A 60 -1.94 -6.60 34.01
N CYS A 61 -2.78 -6.67 32.97
CA CYS A 61 -4.18 -6.23 33.02
C CYS A 61 -5.01 -6.90 31.92
N ARG A 62 -6.33 -6.83 32.05
CA ARG A 62 -7.28 -7.33 31.05
C ARG A 62 -8.55 -6.48 31.03
N VAL A 63 -9.21 -6.45 29.88
CA VAL A 63 -10.51 -5.83 29.67
C VAL A 63 -11.37 -6.78 28.87
N SER A 64 -12.68 -6.77 29.11
CA SER A 64 -13.64 -7.60 28.39
C SER A 64 -14.75 -6.74 27.82
N ASN A 65 -15.25 -7.09 26.65
CA ASN A 65 -16.44 -6.47 26.09
C ASN A 65 -17.45 -7.51 25.57
N ARG A 66 -18.75 -7.22 25.73
CA ARG A 66 -19.86 -8.11 25.38
C ARG A 66 -21.12 -7.32 24.98
N PRO A 67 -21.73 -7.62 23.82
CA PRO A 67 -21.23 -8.53 22.81
C PRO A 67 -20.01 -7.94 22.08
N VAL A 68 -19.15 -8.80 21.52
CA VAL A 68 -18.25 -8.36 20.43
C VAL A 68 -19.12 -7.94 19.26
N PRO A 69 -18.92 -6.78 18.59
CA PRO A 69 -19.76 -6.37 17.47
C PRO A 69 -19.51 -7.24 16.21
N GLU A 70 -20.43 -7.22 15.25
CA GLU A 70 -20.20 -7.89 13.96
C GLU A 70 -19.27 -7.05 13.09
N SER A 71 -19.48 -5.73 13.08
CA SER A 71 -18.65 -4.74 12.39
C SER A 71 -17.51 -4.23 13.27
N TYR A 72 -16.40 -3.82 12.67
CA TYR A 72 -15.21 -3.25 13.34
C TYR A 72 -15.44 -1.82 13.87
N THR A 73 -16.52 -1.60 14.62
CA THR A 73 -16.94 -0.27 15.07
C THR A 73 -16.61 0.02 16.52
N GLU A 74 -16.26 -1.00 17.31
CA GLU A 74 -15.99 -0.85 18.74
C GLU A 74 -14.52 -1.03 19.09
N PHE A 75 -13.97 -0.03 19.78
CA PHE A 75 -12.59 0.01 20.23
C PHE A 75 -12.42 -0.64 21.60
N ILE A 76 -11.43 -1.53 21.74
CA ILE A 76 -11.01 -2.14 23.00
C ILE A 76 -9.52 -1.87 23.23
N GLY A 77 -9.14 -1.49 24.45
CA GLY A 77 -7.74 -1.13 24.73
C GLY A 77 -7.34 -1.24 26.20
N LEU A 78 -6.03 -1.27 26.43
CA LEU A 78 -5.37 -1.42 27.71
C LEU A 78 -4.28 -0.36 27.88
N TYR A 79 -4.05 0.02 29.14
CA TYR A 79 -3.00 0.96 29.54
C TYR A 79 -2.23 0.41 30.74
N ASP A 80 -0.90 0.38 30.63
CA ASP A 80 0.03 0.13 31.71
C ASP A 80 0.93 1.36 31.92
N PRO A 81 0.81 2.08 33.05
CA PRO A 81 1.65 3.24 33.36
C PRO A 81 3.14 2.89 33.47
N SER A 82 3.46 1.63 33.79
CA SER A 82 4.85 1.18 33.89
C SER A 82 5.47 0.87 32.53
N GLY A 83 4.66 0.80 31.46
CA GLY A 83 5.16 0.59 30.10
C GLY A 83 5.75 -0.80 29.86
N GLN A 84 5.20 -1.82 30.51
CA GLN A 84 5.75 -3.18 30.53
C GLN A 84 5.08 -4.13 29.54
N ILE A 85 4.06 -3.70 28.79
CA ILE A 85 3.32 -4.56 27.88
C ILE A 85 4.25 -5.07 26.77
N ALA A 86 4.49 -6.37 26.74
CA ALA A 86 5.31 -7.04 25.73
C ALA A 86 4.45 -7.92 24.80
N THR A 87 3.34 -8.45 25.30
CA THR A 87 2.41 -9.29 24.54
C THR A 87 0.97 -8.87 24.87
N VAL A 88 0.08 -8.92 23.88
CA VAL A 88 -1.37 -8.90 24.13
C VAL A 88 -2.07 -10.06 23.44
N THR A 89 -3.16 -10.53 24.03
CA THR A 89 -4.02 -11.56 23.46
C THR A 89 -5.46 -11.07 23.40
N LEU A 90 -6.16 -11.32 22.29
CA LEU A 90 -7.60 -11.19 22.15
C LEU A 90 -8.20 -12.60 22.06
N ASP A 91 -9.18 -12.90 22.90
CA ASP A 91 -9.79 -14.23 23.01
C ASP A 91 -11.32 -14.10 23.02
N TYR A 92 -12.00 -14.80 22.10
CA TYR A 92 -13.48 -14.86 22.08
C TYR A 92 -14.03 -16.07 22.86
N GLY A 93 -13.15 -16.85 23.47
CA GLY A 93 -13.45 -18.03 24.25
C GLY A 93 -13.65 -19.27 23.37
N LYS A 94 -14.54 -20.16 23.81
CA LYS A 94 -14.76 -21.45 23.15
C LYS A 94 -15.68 -21.35 21.93
N THR A 95 -15.19 -20.73 20.87
CA THR A 95 -15.95 -20.48 19.65
C THR A 95 -15.19 -20.94 18.41
N LEU A 96 -15.94 -21.26 17.34
CA LEU A 96 -15.37 -21.53 16.02
C LEU A 96 -15.21 -20.24 15.19
N LEU A 97 -15.77 -19.12 15.65
CA LEU A 97 -15.56 -17.82 15.02
C LEU A 97 -14.17 -17.31 15.36
N SER A 98 -13.43 -16.89 14.33
CA SER A 98 -12.09 -16.35 14.50
C SER A 98 -12.11 -14.97 15.13
N GLU A 99 -11.17 -14.73 16.05
CA GLU A 99 -10.92 -13.38 16.53
C GLU A 99 -10.48 -12.51 15.37
N SER A 100 -11.13 -11.37 15.20
CA SER A 100 -10.82 -10.45 14.12
C SER A 100 -10.73 -9.03 14.63
N ILE A 101 -9.75 -8.29 14.11
CA ILE A 101 -9.52 -6.91 14.45
C ILE A 101 -9.37 -6.06 13.21
N ASP A 102 -9.62 -4.77 13.36
CA ASP A 102 -9.16 -3.71 12.47
C ASP A 102 -8.32 -2.71 13.28
N ASP A 103 -7.30 -2.14 12.65
CA ASP A 103 -6.34 -1.18 13.20
C ASP A 103 -5.76 -1.51 14.60
N LEU A 104 -4.50 -1.92 14.66
CA LEU A 104 -3.75 -2.05 15.92
C LEU A 104 -3.10 -0.70 16.33
N TYR A 105 -3.53 -0.16 17.45
CA TYR A 105 -2.97 1.05 18.09
C TYR A 105 -2.02 0.68 19.22
N PHE A 106 -0.82 1.28 19.27
CA PHE A 106 0.12 1.07 20.38
C PHE A 106 1.10 2.24 20.56
N THR A 107 1.60 2.45 21.79
CA THR A 107 2.62 3.48 22.04
C THR A 107 3.65 3.06 23.07
N TYR A 108 4.83 3.69 23.00
CA TYR A 108 5.92 3.49 23.95
C TYR A 108 5.64 4.23 25.26
N ASN A 109 6.29 3.82 26.35
CA ASN A 109 6.34 4.65 27.55
C ASN A 109 7.36 5.78 27.32
N PRO A 110 6.95 7.05 27.22
CA PRO A 110 7.92 8.13 27.26
C PRO A 110 8.65 8.07 28.60
N ALA A 111 9.97 8.20 28.60
CA ALA A 111 10.74 8.28 29.84
C ALA A 111 10.12 9.37 30.74
N PRO A 112 10.03 9.16 32.07
CA PRO A 112 9.42 10.13 32.98
C PRO A 112 10.10 11.49 32.80
N VAL A 113 9.34 12.47 32.32
CA VAL A 113 9.77 13.86 32.25
C VAL A 113 10.11 14.30 33.67
N THR A 114 11.39 14.56 33.92
CA THR A 114 11.85 15.12 35.19
C THR A 114 11.17 16.47 35.35
N PRO A 115 10.47 16.75 36.47
CA PRO A 115 9.84 18.06 36.68
C PRO A 115 10.94 19.12 36.71
N VAL A 116 10.99 19.95 35.66
CA VAL A 116 11.91 21.08 35.59
C VAL A 116 11.44 22.11 36.61
N VAL A 117 12.23 22.30 37.65
CA VAL A 117 12.07 23.36 38.65
C VAL A 117 12.06 24.70 37.91
N THR A 118 10.98 25.47 38.03
CA THR A 118 10.81 26.78 37.40
C THR A 118 11.79 27.79 38.00
N PRO A 119 12.78 28.34 37.25
CA PRO A 119 13.51 29.50 37.68
C PRO A 119 12.74 30.79 37.32
N SER A 120 12.83 31.75 38.23
CA SER A 120 12.34 33.14 38.17
C SER A 120 12.59 33.85 36.82
N PRO A 121 11.70 34.76 36.36
CA PRO A 121 11.73 35.32 35.02
C PRO A 121 12.99 36.14 34.73
N THR A 122 13.69 35.77 33.66
CA THR A 122 14.80 36.50 33.03
C THR A 122 14.38 36.80 31.57
N PRO A 123 14.72 37.98 31.00
CA PRO A 123 13.99 38.54 29.86
C PRO A 123 14.01 37.71 28.58
N THR A 124 12.92 37.86 27.85
CA THR A 124 12.49 37.20 26.63
C THR A 124 13.59 37.11 25.56
N PHE A 125 14.10 35.91 25.33
CA PHE A 125 14.68 35.55 24.04
C PHE A 125 13.54 35.13 23.10
N THR A 126 13.54 35.74 21.92
CA THR A 126 12.71 35.38 20.76
C THR A 126 12.73 33.86 20.57
N PRO A 127 11.57 33.18 20.48
CA PRO A 127 11.55 31.74 20.28
C PRO A 127 12.19 31.41 18.93
N THR A 128 13.34 30.76 18.96
CA THR A 128 13.85 29.99 17.83
C THR A 128 12.79 28.93 17.49
N PRO A 129 12.31 28.84 16.24
CA PRO A 129 11.29 27.86 15.88
C PRO A 129 11.76 26.46 16.28
N THR A 130 11.01 25.82 17.18
CA THR A 130 11.20 24.42 17.50
C THR A 130 10.91 23.63 16.22
N PRO A 131 11.87 22.85 15.68
CA PRO A 131 11.60 22.02 14.51
C PRO A 131 10.45 21.07 14.85
N ILE A 132 9.35 21.19 14.09
CA ILE A 132 8.23 20.27 14.14
C ILE A 132 8.80 18.89 13.84
N ALA A 133 8.60 17.92 14.73
CA ALA A 133 8.97 16.53 14.49
C ALA A 133 8.18 16.01 13.27
N VAL A 134 8.81 16.05 12.11
CA VAL A 134 8.25 15.52 10.85
C VAL A 134 8.32 14.00 10.91
N ALA A 135 7.24 13.32 10.51
CA ALA A 135 7.16 11.87 10.51
C ALA A 135 8.36 11.25 9.76
N PRO A 136 9.07 10.28 10.35
CA PRO A 136 10.34 9.80 9.82
C PRO A 136 10.16 8.96 8.55
N ILE A 137 11.21 8.93 7.72
CA ILE A 137 11.39 7.83 6.78
C ILE A 137 11.57 6.56 7.61
N VAL A 138 10.70 5.56 7.40
CA VAL A 138 10.85 4.24 8.01
C VAL A 138 11.56 3.35 7.01
N ALA A 139 12.80 2.95 7.31
CA ALA A 139 13.52 1.95 6.55
C ALA A 139 13.74 0.71 7.43
N MET A 140 13.41 -0.48 6.92
CA MET A 140 13.54 -1.72 7.68
C MET A 140 14.83 -2.46 7.27
N PRO A 141 15.75 -2.75 8.19
CA PRO A 141 16.94 -3.53 7.89
C PRO A 141 16.63 -5.04 7.83
N TYR A 142 17.39 -5.78 7.02
CA TYR A 142 17.49 -7.24 7.08
C TYR A 142 18.78 -7.66 7.82
N PHE A 143 18.73 -8.82 8.48
CA PHE A 143 19.69 -9.35 9.47
C PHE A 143 21.19 -9.27 9.07
N PRO A 144 22.12 -9.20 10.05
CA PRO A 144 23.55 -9.25 9.79
C PRO A 144 23.97 -10.58 9.15
N ALA A 145 24.74 -10.51 8.07
CA ALA A 145 25.31 -11.69 7.40
C ALA A 145 26.51 -12.26 8.18
N ASN A 146 26.61 -13.59 8.18
CA ASN A 146 27.84 -14.28 8.55
C ASN A 146 28.85 -14.13 7.40
N VAL A 147 29.91 -13.37 7.64
CA VAL A 147 31.00 -13.17 6.66
C VAL A 147 31.82 -14.45 6.57
N ALA A 148 31.91 -15.03 5.37
CA ALA A 148 32.85 -16.12 5.08
C ALA A 148 34.23 -15.53 4.76
N LEU A 149 35.28 -16.00 5.43
CA LEU A 149 36.67 -15.64 5.12
C LEU A 149 37.07 -16.24 3.75
N ILE A 150 37.30 -15.39 2.76
CA ILE A 150 37.76 -15.79 1.41
C ILE A 150 39.29 -15.69 1.36
N PRO A 151 40.02 -16.73 0.89
CA PRO A 151 41.48 -16.68 0.72
C PRO A 151 41.93 -15.58 -0.25
N SER A 152 43.04 -14.91 0.05
CA SER A 152 43.57 -13.72 -0.65
C SER A 152 43.96 -13.89 -2.13
N VAL A 153 43.97 -15.11 -2.67
CA VAL A 153 44.26 -15.38 -4.09
C VAL A 153 42.98 -15.31 -4.97
N LEU A 154 41.82 -15.13 -4.34
CA LEU A 154 40.49 -15.05 -4.96
C LEU A 154 39.72 -13.81 -4.48
N GLN A 155 40.39 -12.66 -4.41
CA GLN A 155 39.73 -11.43 -3.95
C GLN A 155 38.63 -11.01 -4.94
N PRO A 156 37.37 -10.83 -4.49
CA PRO A 156 36.35 -10.20 -5.30
C PRO A 156 36.69 -8.74 -5.59
N ASP A 157 35.95 -8.15 -6.53
CA ASP A 157 35.95 -6.71 -6.80
C ASP A 157 34.49 -6.30 -6.89
N LEU A 158 33.96 -5.85 -5.76
CA LEU A 158 32.57 -5.48 -5.57
C LEU A 158 32.37 -4.03 -6.00
N SER A 159 31.23 -3.79 -6.62
CA SER A 159 30.76 -2.45 -6.92
C SER A 159 29.25 -2.49 -7.07
N ILE A 160 28.64 -1.37 -7.46
CA ILE A 160 27.20 -1.27 -7.67
C ILE A 160 26.98 -0.90 -9.13
N PHE A 161 26.17 -1.67 -9.85
CA PHE A 161 25.75 -1.32 -11.21
C PHE A 161 24.89 -0.04 -11.22
N GLY A 162 23.95 0.03 -10.29
CA GLY A 162 23.06 1.16 -10.09
C GLY A 162 22.00 0.88 -9.02
N ILE A 163 21.15 1.86 -8.80
CA ILE A 163 20.04 1.80 -7.84
C ILE A 163 18.73 2.08 -8.57
N GLU A 164 17.79 1.14 -8.54
CA GLU A 164 16.42 1.33 -9.02
C GLU A 164 15.53 1.75 -7.85
N PHE A 165 14.84 2.88 -7.97
CA PHE A 165 13.86 3.37 -7.00
C PHE A 165 12.45 3.19 -7.57
N THR A 166 11.70 2.21 -7.08
CA THR A 166 10.41 1.82 -7.66
C THR A 166 9.29 1.86 -6.63
N GLN A 167 8.09 2.19 -7.10
CA GLN A 167 6.81 2.09 -6.39
C GLN A 167 5.82 1.21 -7.17
N GLY A 168 6.36 0.24 -7.91
CA GLY A 168 5.64 -0.62 -8.85
C GLY A 168 6.39 -0.70 -10.17
N ILE A 169 6.43 0.42 -10.90
CA ILE A 169 7.10 0.55 -12.20
C ILE A 169 8.17 1.64 -12.10
N GLN A 170 9.35 1.37 -12.64
CA GLN A 170 10.41 2.35 -12.82
C GLN A 170 11.19 2.05 -14.10
N CYS A 171 11.70 3.10 -14.73
CA CYS A 171 12.68 2.99 -15.79
C CYS A 171 14.06 2.75 -15.17
N PHE A 172 14.68 1.64 -15.52
CA PHE A 172 16.01 1.29 -15.06
C PHE A 172 16.63 0.30 -16.04
N ASP A 173 17.90 0.50 -16.36
CA ASP A 173 18.65 -0.27 -17.35
C ASP A 173 17.98 -0.22 -18.73
N THR A 174 18.35 0.78 -19.54
CA THR A 174 17.80 0.96 -20.90
C THR A 174 18.12 -0.19 -21.86
N SER A 175 19.00 -1.14 -21.49
CA SER A 175 19.18 -2.38 -22.26
C SER A 175 18.03 -3.38 -22.04
N GLN A 176 17.25 -3.21 -20.97
CA GLN A 176 16.12 -4.03 -20.56
C GLN A 176 14.90 -3.16 -20.22
N GLY A 177 14.07 -2.86 -21.22
CA GLY A 177 12.81 -2.11 -21.03
C GLY A 177 12.62 -1.01 -22.06
N LEU A 178 12.03 0.11 -21.64
CA LEU A 178 11.81 1.27 -22.51
C LEU A 178 13.14 2.01 -22.75
N THR A 179 13.72 1.82 -23.93
CA THR A 179 15.04 2.35 -24.32
C THR A 179 15.15 3.88 -24.30
N THR A 180 14.01 4.59 -24.37
CA THR A 180 13.94 6.05 -24.34
C THR A 180 13.70 6.62 -22.95
N CYS A 181 13.57 5.77 -21.93
CA CYS A 181 13.25 6.18 -20.57
C CYS A 181 14.51 6.14 -19.70
N ALA A 182 14.97 7.30 -19.25
CA ALA A 182 16.16 7.40 -18.42
C ALA A 182 15.96 6.70 -17.05
N ASP A 183 17.06 6.22 -16.47
CA ASP A 183 17.03 5.57 -15.17
C ASP A 183 16.40 6.48 -14.10
N ASN A 184 15.48 5.91 -13.32
CA ASN A 184 14.72 6.57 -12.25
C ASN A 184 13.94 7.82 -12.68
N SER A 185 13.54 7.92 -13.95
CA SER A 185 12.85 9.10 -14.49
C SER A 185 11.34 9.12 -14.25
N LEU A 186 10.71 8.00 -13.85
CA LEU A 186 9.29 8.02 -13.50
C LEU A 186 9.08 8.74 -12.16
N PRO A 187 8.08 9.64 -12.06
CA PRO A 187 7.81 10.35 -10.82
C PRO A 187 7.50 9.42 -9.66
N LEU A 188 8.12 9.67 -8.52
CA LEU A 188 7.83 8.98 -7.26
C LEU A 188 6.82 9.79 -6.45
N VAL A 189 6.00 9.09 -5.68
CA VAL A 189 4.91 9.66 -4.92
C VAL A 189 5.23 9.62 -3.44
N ASN A 190 5.09 10.78 -2.81
CA ASN A 190 5.19 10.94 -1.39
C ASN A 190 4.06 10.16 -0.70
N LYS A 191 4.36 9.52 0.43
CA LYS A 191 3.49 8.62 1.21
C LYS A 191 3.10 7.33 0.49
N LYS A 192 3.73 6.98 -0.63
CA LYS A 192 3.64 5.64 -1.24
C LYS A 192 4.88 4.82 -0.85
N ASP A 193 4.68 3.54 -0.51
CA ASP A 193 5.80 2.66 -0.21
C ASP A 193 6.71 2.50 -1.43
N ALA A 194 8.00 2.61 -1.21
CA ALA A 194 9.03 2.53 -2.24
C ALA A 194 10.05 1.44 -1.89
N THR A 195 10.67 0.89 -2.92
CA THR A 195 11.80 -0.03 -2.80
C THR A 195 12.99 0.56 -3.54
N ALA A 196 14.13 0.61 -2.86
CA ALA A 196 15.44 0.79 -3.50
C ALA A 196 16.02 -0.61 -3.75
N ARG A 197 16.19 -0.96 -5.02
CA ARG A 197 16.89 -2.19 -5.44
C ARG A 197 18.29 -1.84 -5.87
N ILE A 198 19.27 -2.28 -5.09
CA ILE A 198 20.68 -1.98 -5.31
C ILE A 198 21.31 -3.20 -5.99
N TYR A 199 21.71 -3.04 -7.25
CA TYR A 199 22.26 -4.12 -8.06
C TYR A 199 23.77 -4.22 -7.86
N LEU A 200 24.21 -5.31 -7.26
CA LEU A 200 25.60 -5.51 -6.89
C LEU A 200 26.37 -6.15 -8.03
N ARG A 201 27.57 -5.63 -8.27
CA ARG A 201 28.50 -6.11 -9.29
C ARG A 201 29.65 -6.84 -8.61
N ASN A 202 30.09 -7.94 -9.21
CA ASN A 202 31.35 -8.60 -8.91
C ASN A 202 32.17 -8.69 -10.20
N GLN A 203 33.37 -8.10 -10.21
CA GLN A 203 34.27 -8.03 -11.37
C GLN A 203 35.41 -9.06 -11.30
N SER A 204 35.36 -10.01 -10.37
CA SER A 204 36.38 -11.05 -10.24
C SER A 204 36.44 -11.99 -11.45
N LEU A 205 37.66 -12.37 -11.84
CA LEU A 205 37.93 -13.29 -12.95
C LEU A 205 37.59 -14.76 -12.64
N LEU A 206 37.46 -15.14 -11.36
CA LEU A 206 37.38 -16.53 -10.92
C LEU A 206 36.10 -16.88 -10.13
N SER A 207 35.34 -15.89 -9.68
CA SER A 207 34.03 -16.07 -9.05
C SER A 207 33.03 -15.11 -9.68
N SER A 208 32.00 -15.65 -10.32
CA SER A 208 30.98 -14.84 -11.01
C SER A 208 29.89 -14.33 -10.09
N ASN A 209 29.71 -14.93 -8.90
CA ASN A 209 28.63 -14.59 -7.98
C ASN A 209 29.07 -14.66 -6.52
N LEU A 210 28.65 -13.69 -5.69
CA LEU A 210 28.87 -13.68 -4.25
C LEU A 210 27.58 -13.28 -3.53
N SER A 211 27.05 -14.14 -2.67
CA SER A 211 25.80 -13.89 -1.92
C SER A 211 26.08 -13.36 -0.52
N GLY A 212 25.09 -12.68 0.08
CA GLY A 212 25.17 -12.17 1.44
C GLY A 212 26.07 -10.94 1.56
N VAL A 213 26.30 -10.24 0.45
CA VAL A 213 27.15 -9.06 0.39
C VAL A 213 26.44 -7.91 1.11
N PRO A 214 27.03 -7.31 2.16
CA PRO A 214 26.41 -6.22 2.90
C PRO A 214 26.37 -4.94 2.08
N VAL A 215 25.28 -4.20 2.21
CA VAL A 215 25.03 -2.94 1.50
C VAL A 215 24.45 -1.94 2.48
N ARG A 216 24.87 -0.68 2.38
CA ARG A 216 24.28 0.44 3.09
C ARG A 216 23.74 1.47 2.12
N LEU A 217 22.49 1.85 2.30
CA LEU A 217 21.85 2.97 1.62
C LEU A 217 21.79 4.17 2.58
N HIS A 218 22.25 5.31 2.08
CA HIS A 218 22.13 6.61 2.72
C HIS A 218 21.04 7.41 2.02
N ILE A 219 20.09 7.90 2.81
CA ILE A 219 18.91 8.65 2.34
C ILE A 219 18.93 10.01 3.02
N PHE A 220 18.93 11.09 2.24
CA PHE A 220 18.92 12.45 2.74
C PHE A 220 17.60 13.11 2.39
N ALA A 221 16.82 13.48 3.39
CA ALA A 221 15.56 14.20 3.21
C ALA A 221 15.45 15.33 4.23
N ASN A 222 15.12 16.54 3.77
CA ASN A 222 14.93 17.71 4.63
C ASN A 222 16.13 17.98 5.58
N GLY A 223 17.36 17.78 5.09
CA GLY A 223 18.58 17.97 5.87
C GLY A 223 18.91 16.87 6.89
N VAL A 224 18.12 15.79 6.93
CA VAL A 224 18.33 14.64 7.82
C VAL A 224 18.81 13.44 7.00
N GLU A 225 19.80 12.73 7.53
CA GLU A 225 20.30 11.46 6.98
C GLU A 225 19.61 10.27 7.67
N TYR A 226 19.20 9.30 6.86
CA TYR A 226 18.68 8.01 7.28
C TYR A 226 19.53 6.93 6.66
N ILE A 227 19.88 5.92 7.47
CA ILE A 227 20.74 4.82 7.06
C ILE A 227 19.96 3.52 7.12
N ALA A 228 20.02 2.74 6.04
CA ALA A 228 19.42 1.42 5.96
C ALA A 228 20.45 0.41 5.46
N ASN A 229 20.51 -0.76 6.08
CA ASN A 229 21.39 -1.83 5.66
C ASN A 229 20.58 -3.00 5.09
N ALA A 230 21.10 -3.63 4.06
CA ALA A 230 20.55 -4.83 3.45
C ALA A 230 21.70 -5.75 3.02
N THR A 231 21.34 -6.93 2.52
CA THR A 231 22.27 -7.83 1.86
C THR A 231 21.75 -8.18 0.48
N GLY A 232 22.67 -8.42 -0.45
CA GLY A 232 22.35 -8.82 -1.81
C GLY A 232 23.31 -9.88 -2.32
N LYS A 233 23.16 -10.19 -3.62
CA LYS A 233 24.05 -11.06 -4.35
C LYS A 233 24.74 -10.25 -5.45
N ALA A 234 26.06 -10.17 -5.37
CA ALA A 234 26.90 -9.56 -6.39
C ALA A 234 27.06 -10.52 -7.57
N THR A 235 26.83 -10.02 -8.78
CA THR A 235 26.83 -10.78 -10.03
C THR A 235 27.66 -10.06 -11.11
N THR A 236 27.91 -10.72 -12.24
CA THR A 236 28.61 -10.09 -13.38
C THR A 236 27.70 -9.29 -14.32
N SER A 237 26.38 -9.43 -14.18
CA SER A 237 25.36 -8.70 -14.96
C SER A 237 24.07 -8.50 -14.18
N ILE A 238 23.30 -7.47 -14.54
CA ILE A 238 21.95 -7.23 -14.00
C ILE A 238 20.99 -8.30 -14.54
N ASN A 239 20.19 -8.89 -13.66
CA ASN A 239 19.04 -9.71 -14.02
C ASN A 239 17.83 -9.32 -13.14
N ARG A 240 16.88 -8.57 -13.72
CA ARG A 240 15.69 -8.07 -13.01
C ARG A 240 14.61 -9.14 -12.79
N GLY A 241 14.72 -10.29 -13.46
CA GLY A 241 13.79 -11.42 -13.30
C GLY A 241 14.07 -12.29 -12.06
N VAL A 242 15.18 -12.06 -11.37
CA VAL A 242 15.57 -12.78 -10.15
C VAL A 242 15.81 -11.80 -9.00
N ARG A 243 15.56 -12.25 -7.77
CA ARG A 243 15.77 -11.43 -6.55
C ARG A 243 17.24 -11.46 -6.08
N ASP A 244 18.15 -10.96 -6.92
CA ASP A 244 19.58 -10.88 -6.59
C ASP A 244 19.98 -9.52 -5.96
N ALA A 245 19.19 -8.46 -6.17
CA ALA A 245 19.48 -7.13 -5.64
C ALA A 245 19.37 -7.05 -4.11
N ALA A 246 20.10 -6.13 -3.49
CA ALA A 246 19.84 -5.74 -2.10
C ALA A 246 18.61 -4.81 -2.08
N GLU A 247 17.50 -5.30 -1.54
CA GLU A 247 16.23 -4.57 -1.51
C GLU A 247 16.02 -3.86 -0.17
N ILE A 248 15.78 -2.54 -0.21
CA ILE A 248 15.47 -1.73 0.96
C ILE A 248 14.09 -1.12 0.76
N TYR A 249 13.17 -1.42 1.68
CA TYR A 249 11.82 -0.89 1.69
C TYR A 249 11.77 0.36 2.56
N PHE A 250 11.21 1.44 2.03
CA PHE A 250 11.08 2.71 2.73
C PHE A 250 9.83 3.47 2.33
N ASN A 251 9.42 4.42 3.18
CA ASN A 251 8.32 5.33 2.90
C ASN A 251 8.77 6.77 3.16
N VAL A 252 8.65 7.64 2.17
CA VAL A 252 8.86 9.08 2.32
C VAL A 252 7.53 9.67 2.75
N ASN A 253 7.44 10.30 3.92
CA ASN A 253 6.17 10.74 4.51
C ASN A 253 6.14 12.23 4.86
N PHE A 254 6.18 13.07 3.83
CA PHE A 254 6.08 14.52 3.97
C PHE A 254 4.72 15.03 3.47
N ASN A 255 4.30 16.24 3.86
CA ASN A 255 3.04 16.83 3.40
C ASN A 255 3.16 17.61 2.08
N ASN A 256 4.38 17.86 1.60
CA ASN A 256 4.67 18.60 0.37
C ASN A 256 5.59 17.78 -0.54
N ASP A 257 5.80 18.25 -1.77
CA ASP A 257 6.89 17.76 -2.61
C ASP A 257 8.21 17.86 -1.84
N ILE A 258 9.02 16.79 -1.90
CA ILE A 258 10.30 16.73 -1.20
C ILE A 258 11.36 16.12 -2.11
N ALA A 259 12.49 16.82 -2.23
CA ALA A 259 13.68 16.25 -2.84
C ALA A 259 14.36 15.32 -1.82
N VAL A 260 14.64 14.10 -2.26
CA VAL A 260 15.36 13.09 -1.48
C VAL A 260 16.60 12.69 -2.26
N SER A 261 17.74 12.73 -1.58
CA SER A 261 19.03 12.40 -2.17
C SER A 261 19.55 11.07 -1.64
N PHE A 262 20.23 10.31 -2.48
CA PHE A 262 20.63 8.94 -2.18
C PHE A 262 22.07 8.66 -2.61
N TYR A 263 22.76 7.83 -1.85
CA TYR A 263 23.90 7.04 -2.34
C TYR A 263 23.94 5.70 -1.60
N ALA A 264 24.62 4.72 -2.18
CA ALA A 264 24.82 3.42 -1.56
C ALA A 264 26.30 3.02 -1.56
N GLU A 265 26.65 2.16 -0.61
CA GLU A 265 27.97 1.56 -0.45
C GLU A 265 27.81 0.04 -0.32
N VAL A 266 28.61 -0.71 -1.07
CA VAL A 266 28.78 -2.15 -0.88
C VAL A 266 29.93 -2.38 0.10
N ASP A 267 29.79 -3.38 0.96
CA ASP A 267 30.72 -3.67 2.05
C ASP A 267 31.22 -2.43 2.83
N PRO A 268 30.31 -1.64 3.42
CA PRO A 268 30.65 -0.38 4.07
C PRO A 268 31.57 -0.52 5.31
N ALA A 269 31.76 -1.75 5.80
CA ALA A 269 32.63 -2.06 6.93
C ALA A 269 33.97 -2.66 6.48
N ASN A 270 34.18 -2.84 5.17
CA ASN A 270 35.36 -3.46 4.57
C ASN A 270 35.69 -4.81 5.24
N THR A 271 34.67 -5.68 5.29
CA THR A 271 34.73 -7.00 5.92
C THR A 271 35.10 -8.11 4.92
N ILE A 272 34.89 -7.86 3.64
CA ILE A 272 35.25 -8.71 2.52
C ILE A 272 36.49 -8.09 1.90
N SER A 273 37.62 -8.79 1.88
CA SER A 273 38.83 -8.23 1.28
C SER A 273 38.70 -8.18 -0.24
N GLU A 274 38.85 -7.00 -0.82
CA GLU A 274 38.68 -6.78 -2.26
C GLU A 274 39.99 -6.44 -2.96
N SER A 275 40.00 -6.57 -4.28
CA SER A 275 41.14 -6.10 -5.10
C SER A 275 41.15 -4.58 -5.30
N ASN A 276 39.99 -3.93 -5.10
CA ASN A 276 39.82 -2.49 -5.17
C ASN A 276 38.72 -2.06 -4.20
N GLU A 277 39.06 -1.22 -3.22
CA GLU A 277 38.10 -0.69 -2.24
C GLU A 277 37.54 0.69 -2.65
N GLY A 278 38.06 1.25 -3.74
CA GLY A 278 37.77 2.62 -4.19
C GLY A 278 36.50 2.77 -5.04
N ASN A 279 35.88 1.65 -5.44
CA ASN A 279 34.71 1.58 -6.33
C ASN A 279 33.45 1.04 -5.64
N ASN A 280 33.47 0.92 -4.30
CA ASN A 280 32.36 0.36 -3.53
C ASN A 280 31.14 1.29 -3.40
N ARG A 281 31.25 2.53 -3.88
CA ARG A 281 30.21 3.56 -3.74
C ARG A 281 29.51 3.86 -5.05
N TYR A 282 28.18 4.00 -5.02
CA TYR A 282 27.39 4.51 -6.13
C TYR A 282 26.41 5.62 -5.74
N PRO A 283 26.36 6.74 -6.47
CA PRO A 283 27.32 7.12 -7.52
C PRO A 283 28.74 7.27 -6.93
N ALA A 284 29.78 7.22 -7.76
CA ALA A 284 31.18 7.29 -7.27
C ALA A 284 31.46 8.57 -6.44
N SER A 285 30.73 9.65 -6.71
CA SER A 285 30.70 10.87 -5.90
C SER A 285 29.31 11.50 -5.93
N GLY A 286 28.99 12.37 -4.96
CA GLY A 286 27.69 13.05 -4.89
C GLY A 286 26.53 12.10 -4.56
N THR A 287 25.32 12.47 -4.98
CA THR A 287 24.07 11.73 -4.70
C THR A 287 23.15 11.73 -5.91
N ILE A 288 22.31 10.70 -6.03
CA ILE A 288 21.14 10.70 -6.92
C ILE A 288 20.05 11.49 -6.22
N SER A 289 19.42 12.47 -6.89
CA SER A 289 18.32 13.24 -6.30
C SER A 289 17.01 12.94 -7.02
N LEU A 290 15.99 12.55 -6.27
CA LEU A 290 14.65 12.27 -6.76
C LEU A 290 13.64 13.12 -6.02
N THR A 291 12.63 13.63 -6.73
CA THR A 291 11.54 14.37 -6.10
C THR A 291 10.36 13.44 -5.84
N PHE A 292 10.01 13.26 -4.57
CA PHE A 292 8.79 12.59 -4.15
C PHE A 292 7.66 13.61 -4.15
N ARG A 293 6.75 13.47 -5.12
CA ARG A 293 5.65 14.39 -5.37
C ARG A 293 4.50 14.11 -4.42
N ARG A 294 3.96 15.17 -3.81
CA ARG A 294 2.65 15.10 -3.18
C ARG A 294 1.61 14.80 -4.26
N ARG A 295 0.70 13.88 -3.95
CA ARG A 295 -0.49 13.60 -4.74
C ARG A 295 -1.72 13.77 -3.87
N ASP A 296 -2.76 14.34 -4.45
CA ASP A 296 -4.05 14.43 -3.78
C ASP A 296 -4.75 13.06 -3.79
N THR A 297 -5.78 12.95 -2.96
CA THR A 297 -6.62 11.75 -2.91
C THR A 297 -7.51 11.70 -4.14
N LEU A 298 -7.71 10.50 -4.68
CA LEU A 298 -8.61 10.24 -5.78
C LEU A 298 -9.92 9.68 -5.24
N LYS A 299 -11.01 10.41 -5.40
CA LYS A 299 -12.33 9.98 -4.96
C LYS A 299 -13.06 9.23 -6.07
N ILE A 300 -13.36 7.96 -5.81
CA ILE A 300 -14.09 7.09 -6.74
C ILE A 300 -15.40 6.66 -6.09
N VAL A 301 -16.51 6.82 -6.79
CA VAL A 301 -17.81 6.32 -6.33
C VAL A 301 -18.31 5.21 -7.24
N GLY A 302 -18.44 4.00 -6.69
CA GLY A 302 -19.05 2.86 -7.36
C GLY A 302 -20.58 2.96 -7.39
N GLN A 303 -21.17 2.83 -8.57
CA GLN A 303 -22.61 2.65 -8.77
C GLN A 303 -22.89 1.20 -9.11
N ARG A 304 -23.54 0.46 -8.21
CA ARG A 304 -24.00 -0.90 -8.52
C ARG A 304 -25.21 -0.86 -9.44
N LEU A 305 -25.24 -1.72 -10.45
CA LEU A 305 -26.40 -1.92 -11.30
C LEU A 305 -27.20 -3.14 -10.86
N ARG A 306 -28.52 -3.00 -10.95
CA ARG A 306 -29.44 -4.12 -11.08
C ARG A 306 -29.71 -4.29 -12.57
N TYR A 307 -28.97 -5.19 -13.22
CA TYR A 307 -29.03 -5.43 -14.66
C TYR A 307 -30.05 -6.52 -14.99
N HIS A 308 -31.10 -6.16 -15.73
CA HIS A 308 -32.18 -7.10 -16.08
C HIS A 308 -32.88 -6.74 -17.39
N PRO A 309 -32.17 -6.74 -18.53
CA PRO A 309 -32.83 -6.58 -19.82
C PRO A 309 -33.80 -7.72 -20.10
N SER A 310 -34.78 -7.46 -20.96
CA SER A 310 -35.79 -8.46 -21.33
C SER A 310 -35.12 -9.76 -21.81
N GLY A 311 -35.48 -10.88 -21.18
CA GLY A 311 -34.91 -12.20 -21.48
C GLY A 311 -33.61 -12.53 -20.74
N TYR A 312 -33.09 -11.63 -19.89
CA TYR A 312 -31.92 -11.90 -19.07
C TYR A 312 -32.25 -12.78 -17.86
N ALA A 313 -31.54 -13.90 -17.74
CA ALA A 313 -31.70 -14.87 -16.65
C ALA A 313 -30.48 -14.97 -15.73
N GLY A 314 -29.44 -14.15 -15.95
CA GLY A 314 -28.23 -14.13 -15.13
C GLY A 314 -28.41 -13.39 -13.80
N THR A 315 -27.33 -13.33 -13.02
CA THR A 315 -27.28 -12.54 -11.79
C THR A 315 -27.57 -11.08 -12.09
N GLN A 316 -28.58 -10.51 -11.45
CA GLN A 316 -28.99 -9.14 -11.73
C GLN A 316 -28.18 -8.11 -10.93
N ASN A 317 -27.65 -8.46 -9.77
CA ASN A 317 -27.03 -7.49 -8.86
C ASN A 317 -25.51 -7.57 -8.91
N ALA A 318 -24.86 -6.43 -9.18
CA ALA A 318 -23.41 -6.34 -9.09
C ALA A 318 -22.97 -6.27 -7.62
N ALA A 319 -22.21 -7.24 -7.15
CA ALA A 319 -21.83 -7.36 -5.74
C ALA A 319 -20.49 -8.06 -5.50
N GLY A 320 -19.67 -8.28 -6.54
CA GLY A 320 -18.38 -8.93 -6.43
C GLY A 320 -17.34 -8.19 -5.56
N TRP A 321 -16.23 -8.85 -5.25
CA TRP A 321 -15.11 -8.28 -4.48
C TRP A 321 -14.58 -6.95 -5.06
N ALA A 322 -14.45 -6.89 -6.39
CA ALA A 322 -14.04 -5.69 -7.12
C ALA A 322 -14.93 -4.47 -6.78
N VAL A 323 -16.25 -4.69 -6.71
CA VAL A 323 -17.26 -3.67 -6.35
C VAL A 323 -17.09 -3.15 -4.93
N ASN A 324 -16.63 -4.01 -4.02
CA ASN A 324 -16.55 -3.71 -2.59
C ASN A 324 -15.19 -3.17 -2.15
N GLY A 325 -14.48 -2.48 -3.05
CA GLY A 325 -13.19 -1.82 -2.77
C GLY A 325 -11.98 -2.56 -3.31
N GLY A 326 -12.10 -3.86 -3.62
CA GLY A 326 -10.96 -4.65 -4.10
C GLY A 326 -10.31 -4.11 -5.38
N ALA A 327 -11.11 -3.57 -6.30
CA ALA A 327 -10.57 -2.97 -7.52
C ALA A 327 -9.86 -1.63 -7.25
N ALA A 328 -10.34 -0.85 -6.27
CA ALA A 328 -9.67 0.36 -5.82
C ALA A 328 -8.33 0.03 -5.14
N ASP A 329 -8.30 -0.98 -4.26
CA ASP A 329 -7.06 -1.45 -3.63
C ASP A 329 -6.03 -1.91 -4.67
N TYR A 330 -6.49 -2.63 -5.70
CA TYR A 330 -5.64 -3.03 -6.83
C TYR A 330 -5.13 -1.82 -7.62
N MET A 331 -6.00 -0.86 -7.93
CA MET A 331 -5.63 0.37 -8.64
C MET A 331 -4.58 1.19 -7.89
N GLU A 332 -4.67 1.27 -6.56
CA GLU A 332 -3.71 1.99 -5.72
C GLU A 332 -2.28 1.45 -5.85
N GLN A 333 -2.12 0.13 -6.04
CA GLN A 333 -0.82 -0.49 -6.25
C GLN A 333 -0.16 -0.01 -7.54
N LEU A 334 -0.94 0.17 -8.59
CA LEU A 334 -0.45 0.52 -9.92
C LEU A 334 -0.27 2.02 -10.11
N MET A 335 -1.15 2.83 -9.52
CA MET A 335 -1.19 4.26 -9.79
C MET A 335 -0.10 5.03 -9.05
N PRO A 336 0.41 6.14 -9.61
CA PRO A 336 1.22 7.09 -8.88
C PRO A 336 0.33 7.91 -7.93
N ILE A 337 -0.24 7.24 -6.92
CA ILE A 337 -1.02 7.82 -5.82
C ILE A 337 -0.46 7.34 -4.49
N ARG A 338 -0.60 8.13 -3.42
CA ARG A 338 -0.13 7.71 -2.09
C ARG A 338 -0.85 6.45 -1.63
N ASN A 339 -0.25 5.70 -0.70
CA ASN A 339 -0.99 4.65 -0.01
C ASN A 339 -2.21 5.24 0.72
N ASN A 340 -3.33 4.51 0.69
CA ASN A 340 -4.66 4.99 1.10
C ASN A 340 -5.01 6.34 0.47
N GLY A 341 -4.60 6.50 -0.79
CA GLY A 341 -4.83 7.67 -1.61
C GLY A 341 -6.12 7.58 -2.41
N ILE A 342 -6.72 6.39 -2.55
CA ILE A 342 -8.04 6.25 -3.17
C ILE A 342 -9.12 6.29 -2.08
N ASP A 343 -10.02 7.26 -2.15
CA ASP A 343 -11.25 7.33 -1.36
C ASP A 343 -12.36 6.65 -2.16
N TYR A 344 -12.52 5.34 -1.95
CA TYR A 344 -13.53 4.54 -2.62
C TYR A 344 -14.79 4.41 -1.75
N SER A 345 -15.95 4.68 -2.37
CA SER A 345 -17.24 4.46 -1.73
C SER A 345 -18.23 3.85 -2.72
N ILE A 346 -19.28 3.20 -2.19
CA ILE A 346 -20.36 2.63 -3.00
C ILE A 346 -21.62 3.42 -2.73
N ARG A 347 -22.28 3.86 -3.80
CA ARG A 347 -23.59 4.49 -3.67
C ARG A 347 -24.61 3.52 -3.07
N SER A 348 -25.46 4.04 -2.19
CA SER A 348 -26.58 3.28 -1.66
C SER A 348 -27.55 2.85 -2.76
N GLY A 349 -28.05 1.62 -2.65
CA GLY A 349 -28.98 1.04 -3.62
C GLY A 349 -28.34 0.59 -4.94
N TYR A 350 -29.22 0.16 -5.84
CA TYR A 350 -28.87 -0.26 -7.19
C TYR A 350 -29.52 0.68 -8.21
N LEU A 351 -28.80 0.95 -9.29
CA LEU A 351 -29.37 1.57 -10.47
C LEU A 351 -30.04 0.49 -11.32
N ASP A 352 -31.36 0.53 -11.42
CA ASP A 352 -32.10 -0.38 -12.30
C ASP A 352 -31.77 -0.10 -13.77
N TRP A 353 -31.31 -1.13 -14.49
CA TRP A 353 -30.95 -1.02 -15.90
C TRP A 353 -31.54 -2.17 -16.73
N THR A 354 -32.38 -1.81 -17.70
CA THR A 354 -33.20 -2.74 -18.50
C THR A 354 -32.79 -2.82 -19.97
N ALA A 355 -31.81 -2.03 -20.40
CA ALA A 355 -31.33 -2.05 -21.78
C ALA A 355 -30.12 -2.98 -21.90
N ALA A 356 -30.11 -3.85 -22.91
CA ALA A 356 -28.99 -4.77 -23.11
C ALA A 356 -27.72 -4.01 -23.48
N LEU A 357 -26.62 -4.27 -22.77
CA LEU A 357 -25.31 -3.71 -23.08
C LEU A 357 -24.66 -4.52 -24.23
N SER A 358 -23.89 -3.85 -25.08
CA SER A 358 -23.22 -4.52 -26.20
C SER A 358 -22.05 -5.40 -25.73
N PRO A 359 -21.68 -6.44 -26.48
CA PRO A 359 -20.48 -7.22 -26.24
C PRO A 359 -19.19 -6.44 -26.58
N CYS A 360 -18.05 -6.89 -26.04
CA CYS A 360 -16.77 -6.15 -26.03
C CYS A 360 -16.21 -5.80 -27.42
N SER A 361 -16.67 -6.48 -28.48
CA SER A 361 -16.12 -6.38 -29.83
C SER A 361 -16.97 -5.56 -30.81
N SER A 362 -18.05 -4.90 -30.36
CA SER A 362 -18.87 -4.12 -31.28
C SER A 362 -18.19 -2.81 -31.68
N THR A 363 -17.63 -2.77 -32.89
CA THR A 363 -17.09 -1.55 -33.54
C THR A 363 -18.15 -0.48 -33.80
N THR A 364 -19.44 -0.85 -33.70
CA THR A 364 -20.55 0.07 -33.50
C THR A 364 -20.79 0.19 -31.99
N GLY A 365 -20.12 1.16 -31.34
CA GLY A 365 -20.25 1.43 -29.90
C GLY A 365 -21.69 1.29 -29.45
N GLY A 366 -21.93 0.40 -28.49
CA GLY A 366 -23.28 0.01 -28.11
C GLY A 366 -24.05 1.21 -27.60
N ASN A 367 -25.10 1.64 -28.31
CA ASN A 367 -25.94 2.79 -27.92
C ASN A 367 -26.33 2.77 -26.42
N ASN A 368 -26.51 1.58 -25.84
CA ASN A 368 -26.88 1.42 -24.45
C ASN A 368 -25.72 1.54 -23.45
N GLN A 369 -24.48 1.21 -23.83
CA GLN A 369 -23.30 1.51 -23.00
C GLN A 369 -23.12 3.02 -22.89
N HIS A 370 -23.20 3.72 -24.03
CA HIS A 370 -23.14 5.18 -24.04
C HIS A 370 -24.32 5.79 -23.27
N ALA A 371 -25.52 5.23 -23.39
CA ALA A 371 -26.68 5.71 -22.61
C ALA A 371 -26.49 5.55 -21.10
N LEU A 372 -25.90 4.43 -20.65
CA LEU A 372 -25.60 4.22 -19.23
C LEU A 372 -24.58 5.25 -18.75
N ILE A 373 -23.49 5.44 -19.50
CA ILE A 373 -22.49 6.45 -19.18
C ILE A 373 -23.10 7.86 -19.15
N GLN A 374 -23.92 8.22 -20.15
CA GLN A 374 -24.64 9.50 -20.18
C GLN A 374 -25.54 9.70 -18.95
N GLN A 375 -26.22 8.64 -18.49
CA GLN A 375 -27.05 8.70 -17.30
C GLN A 375 -26.21 8.93 -16.04
N LEU A 376 -25.07 8.23 -15.89
CA LEU A 376 -24.15 8.41 -14.77
C LEU A 376 -23.51 9.81 -14.79
N ASN A 377 -23.07 10.29 -15.96
CA ASN A 377 -22.57 11.65 -16.17
C ASN A 377 -23.63 12.68 -15.74
N SER A 378 -24.88 12.50 -16.17
CA SER A 378 -25.98 13.42 -15.82
C SER A 378 -26.23 13.45 -14.31
N LEU A 379 -26.21 12.29 -13.64
CA LEU A 379 -26.34 12.21 -12.19
C LEU A 379 -25.16 12.89 -11.48
N TRP A 380 -23.93 12.67 -11.96
CA TRP A 380 -22.75 13.32 -11.40
C TRP A 380 -22.82 14.84 -11.55
N ILE A 381 -23.18 15.36 -12.73
CA ILE A 381 -23.36 16.81 -12.97
C ILE A 381 -24.44 17.38 -12.03
N LEU A 382 -25.62 16.74 -11.98
CA LEU A 382 -26.74 17.22 -11.18
C LEU A 382 -26.41 17.23 -9.68
N GLN A 383 -25.71 16.22 -9.18
CA GLN A 383 -25.34 16.17 -7.77
C GLN A 383 -24.19 17.12 -7.42
N ASN A 384 -23.27 17.40 -8.34
CA ASN A 384 -22.20 18.39 -8.09
C ASN A 384 -22.69 19.84 -8.23
N ALA A 385 -23.60 20.12 -9.16
CA ALA A 385 -24.12 21.47 -9.38
C ALA A 385 -25.33 21.80 -8.47
N LEU A 386 -26.16 20.81 -8.15
CA LEU A 386 -27.47 20.96 -7.49
C LEU A 386 -27.67 19.90 -6.39
N SER A 387 -26.64 19.67 -5.57
CA SER A 387 -26.65 18.65 -4.51
C SER A 387 -27.85 18.72 -3.57
N TRP A 388 -28.35 19.93 -3.29
CA TRP A 388 -29.52 20.16 -2.45
C TRP A 388 -30.83 19.62 -3.03
N MET A 389 -30.92 19.40 -4.35
CA MET A 389 -32.09 18.83 -5.03
C MET A 389 -31.92 17.34 -5.37
N PHE A 390 -30.72 16.93 -5.77
CA PHE A 390 -30.49 15.61 -6.39
C PHE A 390 -29.66 14.64 -5.53
N GLY A 391 -29.34 15.03 -4.30
CA GLY A 391 -28.52 14.26 -3.36
C GLY A 391 -27.03 14.55 -3.51
N SER A 392 -26.22 13.85 -2.72
CA SER A 392 -24.78 14.14 -2.56
C SER A 392 -23.88 12.90 -2.75
N ASP A 393 -24.41 11.81 -3.30
CA ASP A 393 -23.68 10.55 -3.42
C ASP A 393 -22.40 10.68 -4.29
N PHE A 394 -22.47 11.46 -5.36
CA PHE A 394 -21.37 11.75 -6.29
C PHE A 394 -20.69 13.11 -6.04
N LEU A 395 -21.04 13.80 -4.95
CA LEU A 395 -20.51 15.12 -4.67
C LEU A 395 -18.98 15.06 -4.47
N GLY A 396 -18.24 15.79 -5.30
CA GLY A 396 -16.78 15.84 -5.31
C GLY A 396 -16.10 14.55 -5.77
N ALA A 397 -16.84 13.61 -6.38
CA ALA A 397 -16.22 12.42 -6.96
C ALA A 397 -15.36 12.81 -8.17
N ASP A 398 -14.11 12.36 -8.21
CA ASP A 398 -13.24 12.50 -9.37
C ASP A 398 -13.63 11.52 -10.47
N HIS A 399 -14.06 10.31 -10.08
CA HIS A 399 -14.67 9.34 -11.00
C HIS A 399 -15.92 8.67 -10.42
N VAL A 400 -16.81 8.28 -11.32
CA VAL A 400 -17.94 7.40 -11.04
C VAL A 400 -17.78 6.14 -11.88
N TYR A 401 -17.87 4.97 -11.24
CA TYR A 401 -17.72 3.69 -11.93
C TYR A 401 -18.98 2.83 -11.81
N GLY A 402 -19.60 2.50 -12.94
CA GLY A 402 -20.80 1.66 -12.99
C GLY A 402 -20.45 0.16 -13.00
N TRP A 403 -20.83 -0.55 -11.95
CA TRP A 403 -20.60 -1.99 -11.82
C TRP A 403 -21.79 -2.79 -12.36
N VAL A 404 -21.51 -3.64 -13.34
CA VAL A 404 -22.49 -4.52 -14.00
C VAL A 404 -22.18 -5.97 -13.63
N PRO A 405 -23.19 -6.82 -13.36
CA PRO A 405 -22.95 -8.24 -13.15
C PRO A 405 -22.19 -8.87 -14.33
N ASN A 406 -21.17 -9.68 -14.03
CA ASN A 406 -20.31 -10.28 -15.04
C ASN A 406 -21.05 -11.12 -16.08
N ALA A 407 -22.07 -11.85 -15.65
CA ALA A 407 -22.91 -12.64 -16.55
C ALA A 407 -23.69 -11.76 -17.56
N GLY A 408 -23.87 -10.48 -17.26
CA GLY A 408 -24.60 -9.51 -18.09
C GLY A 408 -23.70 -8.67 -18.99
N TYR A 409 -22.50 -8.32 -18.51
CA TYR A 409 -21.53 -7.52 -19.24
C TYR A 409 -20.12 -7.84 -18.74
N PRO A 410 -19.31 -8.62 -19.49
CA PRO A 410 -17.98 -9.03 -19.06
C PRO A 410 -16.86 -8.05 -19.49
N CYS A 411 -17.21 -6.86 -19.99
CA CYS A 411 -16.27 -5.91 -20.59
C CYS A 411 -16.18 -4.62 -19.76
N GLY A 412 -15.44 -3.63 -20.29
CA GLY A 412 -15.41 -2.25 -19.80
C GLY A 412 -15.74 -1.23 -20.89
N HIS A 413 -16.09 -0.02 -20.48
CA HIS A 413 -16.18 1.14 -21.36
C HIS A 413 -16.07 2.46 -20.56
N ALA A 414 -15.31 3.44 -21.04
CA ALA A 414 -15.12 4.74 -20.39
C ALA A 414 -15.45 5.94 -21.30
N ASP A 415 -15.87 7.06 -20.69
CA ASP A 415 -16.10 8.34 -21.36
C ASP A 415 -14.82 9.15 -21.50
N MET A 416 -13.95 8.78 -22.44
CA MET A 416 -12.65 9.43 -22.58
C MET A 416 -12.73 10.86 -23.20
N PRO A 417 -11.97 11.85 -22.68
CA PRO A 417 -11.95 13.22 -23.22
C PRO A 417 -11.46 13.32 -24.69
N VAL A 418 -10.55 12.42 -25.10
CA VAL A 418 -9.94 12.41 -26.43
C VAL A 418 -10.84 11.76 -27.49
N TYR A 419 -11.80 10.95 -27.07
CA TYR A 419 -12.78 10.29 -27.94
C TYR A 419 -14.15 10.26 -27.26
N PRO A 420 -14.87 11.39 -27.27
CA PRO A 420 -16.08 11.57 -26.47
C PRO A 420 -17.21 10.68 -26.98
N HIS A 421 -17.58 9.68 -26.20
CA HIS A 421 -18.65 8.74 -26.53
C HIS A 421 -20.00 9.11 -25.90
N ALA A 422 -19.98 9.81 -24.75
CA ALA A 422 -21.14 9.93 -23.87
C ALA A 422 -21.14 11.19 -22.99
N GLY A 423 -20.55 12.27 -23.49
CA GLY A 423 -20.43 13.56 -22.78
C GLY A 423 -19.01 14.12 -22.81
N GLY A 424 -18.02 13.24 -22.97
CA GLY A 424 -16.60 13.61 -23.10
C GLY A 424 -16.01 14.20 -21.83
N LEU A 425 -16.57 13.88 -20.66
CA LEU A 425 -16.16 14.51 -19.41
C LEU A 425 -14.93 13.84 -18.78
N GLY A 426 -14.62 12.58 -19.12
CA GLY A 426 -13.49 11.86 -18.51
C GLY A 426 -13.72 11.45 -17.06
N VAL A 427 -14.99 11.34 -16.64
CA VAL A 427 -15.37 11.13 -15.23
C VAL A 427 -16.04 9.77 -15.01
N VAL A 428 -16.58 9.15 -16.06
CA VAL A 428 -17.42 7.96 -15.93
C VAL A 428 -16.86 6.79 -16.71
N GLY A 429 -16.68 5.67 -16.01
CA GLY A 429 -16.46 4.35 -16.58
C GLY A 429 -17.56 3.37 -16.17
N ILE A 430 -17.69 2.29 -16.92
CA ILE A 430 -18.53 1.14 -16.57
C ILE A 430 -17.76 -0.16 -16.82
N GLY A 431 -18.08 -1.19 -16.05
CA GLY A 431 -17.53 -2.52 -16.32
C GLY A 431 -18.10 -3.62 -15.45
N THR A 432 -17.47 -4.78 -15.55
CA THR A 432 -17.92 -6.01 -14.92
C THR A 432 -17.55 -6.12 -13.45
N ASP A 433 -18.40 -6.79 -12.65
CA ASP A 433 -18.07 -7.23 -11.28
C ASP A 433 -17.37 -8.60 -11.21
N ALA A 434 -16.77 -9.04 -12.32
CA ALA A 434 -16.13 -10.34 -12.43
C ALA A 434 -15.21 -10.64 -11.24
N PRO A 435 -15.30 -11.85 -10.68
CA PRO A 435 -14.75 -12.15 -9.37
C PRO A 435 -13.22 -12.07 -9.36
N GLY A 436 -12.71 -11.51 -8.28
CA GLY A 436 -11.35 -11.63 -7.80
C GLY A 436 -11.39 -11.89 -6.29
N THR A 437 -10.25 -12.14 -5.68
CA THR A 437 -10.18 -12.46 -4.23
C THR A 437 -9.17 -11.63 -3.47
N THR A 438 -8.15 -11.11 -4.15
CA THR A 438 -7.06 -10.32 -3.56
C THR A 438 -6.45 -9.41 -4.63
N THR A 439 -5.57 -8.50 -4.24
CA THR A 439 -4.81 -7.70 -5.22
C THR A 439 -3.79 -8.52 -6.03
N ASP A 440 -3.37 -9.70 -5.53
CA ASP A 440 -2.51 -10.64 -6.26
C ASP A 440 -3.31 -11.48 -7.27
N THR A 441 -4.60 -11.68 -7.01
CA THR A 441 -5.55 -12.35 -7.90
C THR A 441 -6.81 -11.49 -8.07
N PRO A 442 -6.68 -10.31 -8.73
CA PRO A 442 -7.68 -9.24 -8.67
C PRO A 442 -8.90 -9.48 -9.55
N GLY A 443 -8.84 -10.47 -10.45
CA GLY A 443 -9.94 -10.83 -11.34
C GLY A 443 -10.21 -9.80 -12.44
N ALA A 444 -11.01 -10.20 -13.43
CA ALA A 444 -11.28 -9.37 -14.60
C ALA A 444 -11.97 -8.05 -14.27
N GLY A 445 -12.82 -7.98 -13.24
CA GLY A 445 -13.51 -6.74 -12.87
C GLY A 445 -12.57 -5.63 -12.43
N SER A 446 -11.52 -5.99 -11.70
CA SER A 446 -10.49 -5.04 -11.26
C SER A 446 -9.57 -4.63 -12.40
N TYR A 447 -9.15 -5.57 -13.26
CA TYR A 447 -8.35 -5.25 -14.44
C TYR A 447 -9.09 -4.28 -15.37
N ILE A 448 -10.37 -4.54 -15.61
CA ILE A 448 -11.22 -3.72 -16.45
C ILE A 448 -11.41 -2.33 -15.83
N MET A 449 -11.71 -2.23 -14.52
CA MET A 449 -11.80 -0.91 -13.87
C MET A 449 -10.51 -0.09 -14.05
N VAL A 450 -9.35 -0.70 -13.80
CA VAL A 450 -8.06 0.00 -13.96
C VAL A 450 -7.84 0.42 -15.41
N HIS A 451 -8.10 -0.49 -16.36
CA HIS A 451 -7.97 -0.23 -17.79
C HIS A 451 -8.84 0.94 -18.23
N GLU A 452 -10.12 0.93 -17.86
CA GLU A 452 -11.08 1.96 -18.22
C GLU A 452 -10.72 3.32 -17.61
N LEU A 453 -10.35 3.35 -16.33
CA LEU A 453 -9.94 4.61 -15.69
C LEU A 453 -8.64 5.17 -16.28
N PHE A 454 -7.76 4.34 -16.84
CA PHE A 454 -6.55 4.84 -17.51
C PHE A 454 -6.86 5.57 -18.83
N HIS A 455 -7.92 5.17 -19.54
CA HIS A 455 -8.39 5.91 -20.71
C HIS A 455 -8.84 7.33 -20.34
N ASP A 456 -9.45 7.53 -19.16
CA ASP A 456 -9.87 8.85 -18.70
C ASP A 456 -8.69 9.82 -18.50
N TYR A 457 -7.49 9.30 -18.19
CA TYR A 457 -6.26 10.07 -18.01
C TYR A 457 -5.43 10.25 -19.29
N ASP A 458 -5.96 9.89 -20.47
CA ASP A 458 -5.21 9.87 -21.75
C ASP A 458 -3.93 9.02 -21.67
N LEU A 459 -3.90 8.05 -20.76
CA LEU A 459 -2.88 7.02 -20.72
C LEU A 459 -3.30 5.97 -21.75
N LYS A 460 -2.82 6.12 -22.98
CA LYS A 460 -3.04 5.18 -24.10
C LYS A 460 -3.04 3.74 -23.61
N HIS A 461 -3.94 2.90 -24.15
CA HIS A 461 -4.06 1.45 -23.91
C HIS A 461 -2.82 0.86 -23.22
N THR A 462 -2.85 0.80 -21.89
CA THR A 462 -1.89 -0.04 -21.19
C THR A 462 -2.18 -1.46 -21.64
N ASN A 463 -1.14 -2.22 -21.99
CA ASN A 463 -1.28 -3.64 -22.33
C ASN A 463 -1.59 -4.49 -21.08
N THR A 464 -2.46 -3.98 -20.20
CA THR A 464 -3.27 -4.75 -19.26
C THR A 464 -4.30 -5.50 -20.11
N ALA A 465 -3.81 -6.38 -20.99
CA ALA A 465 -4.66 -7.19 -21.84
C ALA A 465 -5.63 -7.93 -20.94
N ASP A 466 -6.91 -7.90 -21.30
CA ASP A 466 -7.95 -8.76 -20.76
C ASP A 466 -7.42 -10.20 -20.71
N ALA A 467 -6.98 -10.63 -19.53
CA ALA A 467 -6.49 -11.99 -19.29
C ALA A 467 -7.67 -12.92 -18.98
#